data_AF-A0A388NV27-F1
#
_entry.id   AF-A0A388NV27-F1
#
_cell.length_a   1.000
_cell.length_b   1.000
_cell.length_c   1.000
_cell.angle_alpha   90.00
_cell.angle_beta   90.00
_cell.angle_gamma   90.00
#
_symmetry.space_group_name_H-M   'P 1'
#
loop_
_entity.id
_entity.type
_entity.pdbx_description
1 polymer ?
#
loop_
_entity_poly.entity_id
_entity_poly.type
_entity_poly.pdbx_seq_one_letter_code
_entity_poly.pdbx_strand_id
1 'polypeptide(L)'
;MANTGSPAHTVANAMREHPQMVGGPTRDVTLLMSGIKGLVAKDGAEGVYAAALPDGRAIALKIADGANRARPPLMRAALTALGIDISGVNPQAFASPIFGHGQVVAKCGC
;
A
#
# COMPACT_ATOMS: atom_id res chain seq x y z
N MET A 1 -16.45 -8.42 1.42
CA MET A 1 -15.47 -9.03 2.37
C MET A 1 -15.62 -10.53 2.35
N ALA A 2 -14.55 -11.27 2.67
CA ALA A 2 -14.64 -12.72 2.85
C ALA A 2 -15.54 -13.06 4.04
N ASN A 3 -16.31 -14.15 3.91
CA ASN A 3 -17.22 -14.60 4.97
C ASN A 3 -16.45 -14.90 6.26
N THR A 4 -16.98 -14.48 7.40
CA THR A 4 -16.39 -14.78 8.71
C THR A 4 -16.17 -16.27 8.88
N GLY A 5 -14.98 -16.66 9.35
CA GLY A 5 -14.58 -18.06 9.50
C GLY A 5 -14.07 -18.74 8.22
N SER A 6 -14.14 -18.09 7.06
CA SER A 6 -13.52 -18.61 5.83
C SER A 6 -11.99 -18.51 5.85
N PRO A 7 -11.26 -19.35 5.09
CA PRO A 7 -9.80 -19.25 4.98
C PRO A 7 -9.32 -17.86 4.56
N ALA A 8 -10.02 -17.22 3.62
CA ALA A 8 -9.70 -15.87 3.17
C ALA A 8 -9.89 -14.82 4.28
N HIS A 9 -10.90 -14.99 5.14
CA HIS A 9 -11.09 -14.13 6.31
C HIS A 9 -9.95 -14.31 7.33
N THR A 10 -9.53 -15.55 7.58
CA THR A 10 -8.39 -15.84 8.46
C THR A 10 -7.09 -15.21 7.95
N VAL A 11 -6.79 -15.35 6.65
CA VAL A 11 -5.61 -14.74 6.04
C VAL A 11 -5.70 -13.22 6.10
N ALA A 12 -6.84 -12.62 5.79
CA ALA A 12 -7.04 -11.18 5.87
C ALA A 12 -6.80 -10.62 7.28
N ASN A 13 -7.24 -11.35 8.31
CA ASN A 13 -6.98 -10.97 9.71
C ASN A 13 -5.49 -11.07 10.04
N ALA A 14 -4.84 -12.19 9.72
CA ALA A 14 -3.42 -12.37 9.95
C ALA A 14 -2.57 -11.29 9.25
N MET A 15 -2.93 -10.95 8.02
CA MET A 15 -2.29 -9.86 7.26
C MET A 15 -2.43 -8.51 7.97
N ARG A 16 -3.63 -8.19 8.51
CA ARG A 16 -3.88 -6.92 9.22
C ARG A 16 -3.24 -6.85 10.61
N GLU A 17 -3.19 -7.97 11.32
CA GLU A 17 -2.57 -8.09 12.64
C GLU A 17 -1.03 -8.08 12.54
N HIS A 18 -0.48 -8.56 11.42
CA HIS A 18 0.95 -8.68 11.20
C HIS A 18 1.39 -8.13 9.83
N PRO A 19 1.16 -6.85 9.52
CA PRO A 19 1.44 -6.27 8.20
C PRO A 19 2.95 -6.31 7.84
N GLN A 20 3.84 -6.34 8.83
CA GLN A 20 5.27 -6.54 8.64
C GLN A 20 5.62 -7.92 8.05
N MET A 21 4.79 -8.94 8.25
CA MET A 21 4.97 -10.25 7.62
C MET A 21 4.55 -10.25 6.15
N VAL A 22 3.82 -9.22 5.71
CA VAL A 22 3.36 -9.04 4.33
C VAL A 22 4.39 -8.30 3.48
N GLY A 23 4.97 -7.23 4.02
CA GLY A 23 5.87 -6.32 3.30
C GLY A 23 7.26 -6.14 3.90
N GLY A 24 7.47 -6.46 5.18
CA GLY A 24 8.61 -5.98 5.97
C GLY A 24 8.31 -4.66 6.69
N PRO A 25 9.08 -4.30 7.72
CA PRO A 25 8.68 -3.27 8.71
C PRO A 25 8.58 -1.84 8.16
N THR A 26 9.24 -1.55 7.04
CA THR A 26 9.40 -0.18 6.53
C THR A 26 8.72 0.06 5.18
N ARG A 27 8.22 -0.98 4.53
CA ARG A 27 7.62 -0.85 3.19
C ARG A 27 6.25 -0.21 3.27
N ASP A 28 5.91 0.51 2.21
CA ASP A 28 4.66 1.26 2.11
C ASP A 28 3.41 0.38 2.31
N VAL A 29 3.41 -0.87 1.82
CA VAL A 29 2.31 -1.81 2.10
C VAL A 29 2.06 -2.03 3.59
N THR A 30 3.13 -2.15 4.38
CA THR A 30 3.03 -2.33 5.82
C THR A 30 2.56 -1.05 6.49
N LEU A 31 3.12 0.09 6.12
CA LEU A 31 2.72 1.40 6.66
C LEU A 31 1.26 1.76 6.34
N LEU A 32 0.79 1.41 5.15
CA LEU A 32 -0.60 1.60 4.72
C LEU A 32 -1.56 0.70 5.52
N MET A 33 -1.24 -0.59 5.66
CA MET A 33 -2.07 -1.52 6.43
C MET A 33 -2.11 -1.17 7.92
N SER A 34 -1.01 -0.64 8.47
CA SER A 34 -0.98 -0.14 9.85
C SER A 34 -1.77 1.14 10.05
N GLY A 35 -1.85 2.01 9.04
CA GLY A 35 -2.50 3.32 9.14
C GLY A 35 -3.96 3.38 8.68
N ILE A 36 -4.42 2.42 7.87
CA ILE A 36 -5.78 2.37 7.32
C ILE A 36 -6.54 1.18 7.89
N LYS A 37 -7.50 1.45 8.77
CA LYS A 37 -8.28 0.41 9.45
C LYS A 37 -9.00 -0.49 8.44
N GLY A 38 -8.78 -1.80 8.59
CA GLY A 38 -9.46 -2.82 7.77
C GLY A 38 -8.83 -3.06 6.41
N LEU A 39 -7.81 -2.29 6.01
CA LEU A 39 -7.12 -2.45 4.74
C LEU A 39 -6.39 -3.80 4.68
N VAL A 40 -6.61 -4.53 3.60
CA VAL A 40 -5.73 -5.63 3.19
C VAL A 40 -5.02 -5.18 1.93
N ALA A 41 -3.70 -5.29 1.91
CA ALA A 41 -2.91 -4.89 0.76
C ALA A 41 -1.75 -5.84 0.51
N LYS A 42 -1.30 -5.89 -0.74
CA LYS A 42 -0.07 -6.59 -1.12
C LYS A 42 0.58 -5.88 -2.29
N ASP A 43 1.86 -5.56 -2.11
CA ASP A 43 2.73 -5.18 -3.20
C ASP A 43 3.33 -6.42 -3.89
N GLY A 44 3.49 -6.32 -5.20
CA GLY A 44 4.04 -7.36 -6.06
C GLY A 44 5.33 -6.94 -6.72
N ALA A 45 5.95 -7.90 -7.40
CA ALA A 45 7.03 -7.62 -8.34
C ALA A 45 6.52 -6.78 -9.51
N GLU A 46 7.44 -6.13 -10.22
CA GLU A 46 7.16 -5.40 -11.46
C GLU A 46 6.07 -4.32 -11.31
N GLY A 47 6.09 -3.57 -10.21
CA GLY A 47 5.21 -2.42 -10.02
C GLY A 47 3.73 -2.76 -9.84
N VAL A 48 3.38 -4.01 -9.52
CA VAL A 48 2.00 -4.41 -9.20
C VAL A 48 1.66 -4.09 -7.75
N TYR A 49 0.43 -3.68 -7.50
CA TYR A 49 -0.09 -3.49 -6.14
C TYR A 49 -1.60 -3.72 -6.09
N ALA A 50 -2.10 -4.42 -5.06
CA ALA A 50 -3.52 -4.52 -4.78
C ALA A 50 -3.85 -4.10 -3.34
N ALA A 51 -4.98 -3.42 -3.15
CA ALA A 51 -5.51 -3.00 -1.86
C ALA A 51 -7.04 -3.13 -1.83
N ALA A 52 -7.62 -3.53 -0.70
CA ALA A 52 -9.07 -3.68 -0.54
C ALA A 52 -9.53 -3.35 0.88
N LEU A 53 -10.74 -2.78 0.98
CA LEU A 53 -11.41 -2.39 2.22
C LEU A 53 -12.71 -3.18 2.47
N PRO A 54 -13.21 -3.19 3.73
CA PRO A 54 -14.42 -3.91 4.07
C PRO A 54 -15.69 -3.49 3.34
N ASP A 55 -15.76 -2.22 3.00
CA ASP A 55 -16.87 -1.57 2.32
C ASP A 55 -16.90 -1.79 0.79
N GLY A 56 -16.00 -2.63 0.27
CA GLY A 56 -15.95 -2.98 -1.15
C GLY A 56 -15.07 -2.05 -2.00
N ARG A 57 -14.53 -0.96 -1.44
CA ARG A 57 -13.53 -0.15 -2.15
C ARG A 57 -12.25 -0.95 -2.34
N ALA A 58 -11.67 -0.87 -3.54
CA ALA A 58 -10.44 -1.57 -3.89
C ALA A 58 -9.62 -0.78 -4.91
N ILE A 59 -8.30 -1.00 -4.89
CA ILE A 59 -7.33 -0.42 -5.82
C ILE A 59 -6.48 -1.57 -6.37
N ALA A 60 -6.29 -1.59 -7.69
CA ALA A 60 -5.26 -2.40 -8.33
C ALA A 60 -4.41 -1.48 -9.22
N LEU A 61 -3.09 -1.48 -9.00
CA LEU A 61 -2.13 -0.66 -9.75
C LEU A 61 -1.13 -1.55 -10.49
N LYS A 62 -0.71 -1.08 -11.66
CA LYS A 62 0.48 -1.54 -12.37
C LYS A 62 1.23 -0.31 -12.85
N ILE A 63 2.50 -0.21 -12.49
CA ILE A 63 3.40 0.75 -13.16
C ILE A 63 3.92 0.07 -14.43
N ALA A 64 3.70 0.71 -15.58
CA ALA A 64 3.96 0.11 -16.90
C ALA A 64 5.43 -0.29 -17.12
N ASP A 65 6.37 0.50 -16.59
CA ASP A 65 7.81 0.20 -16.67
C ASP A 65 8.32 -0.73 -15.54
N GLY A 66 7.40 -1.26 -14.73
CA GLY A 66 7.69 -2.16 -13.62
C GLY A 66 8.37 -1.51 -12.41
N ALA A 67 8.60 -0.20 -12.42
CA ALA A 67 9.34 0.46 -11.36
C ALA A 67 8.48 0.84 -10.15
N ASN A 68 9.10 0.85 -8.97
CA ASN A 68 8.43 1.21 -7.72
C ASN A 68 8.29 2.71 -7.49
N ARG A 69 9.04 3.56 -8.22
CA ARG A 69 9.12 5.00 -7.93
C ARG A 69 7.78 5.74 -8.09
N ALA A 70 6.97 5.39 -9.08
CA ALA A 70 5.67 6.04 -9.28
C ALA A 70 4.56 5.50 -8.34
N ARG A 71 4.80 4.37 -7.68
CA ARG A 71 3.78 3.62 -6.94
C ARG A 71 3.31 4.33 -5.66
N PRO A 72 4.17 4.83 -4.75
CA PRO A 72 3.73 5.55 -3.55
C PRO A 72 2.88 6.81 -3.82
N PRO A 73 3.29 7.76 -4.70
CA PRO A 73 2.47 8.95 -4.95
C PRO A 73 1.17 8.63 -5.70
N LEU A 74 1.17 7.63 -6.60
CA LEU A 74 -0.05 7.15 -7.26
C LEU A 74 -1.04 6.52 -6.26
N MET A 75 -0.54 5.69 -5.34
CA MET A 75 -1.38 5.09 -4.29
C MET A 75 -2.03 6.17 -3.42
N ARG A 76 -1.29 7.21 -3.03
CA ARG A 76 -1.85 8.36 -2.28
C ARG A 76 -3.01 9.01 -3.05
N ALA A 77 -2.82 9.27 -4.33
CA ALA A 77 -3.84 9.88 -5.18
C ALA A 77 -5.07 8.98 -5.30
N ALA A 78 -4.88 7.67 -5.50
CA ALA A 78 -5.97 6.69 -5.61
C ALA A 78 -6.78 6.57 -4.30
N LEU A 79 -6.11 6.52 -3.14
CA LEU A 79 -6.77 6.50 -1.83
C LEU A 79 -7.60 7.77 -1.60
N THR A 80 -7.04 8.92 -1.95
CA THR A 80 -7.72 10.22 -1.83
C THR A 80 -8.94 10.29 -2.76
N ALA A 81 -8.81 9.85 -4.01
CA ALA A 81 -9.89 9.82 -4.99
C ALA A 81 -11.05 8.90 -4.56
N LEU A 82 -10.76 7.83 -3.82
CA LEU A 82 -11.76 6.93 -3.23
C LEU A 82 -12.33 7.42 -1.89
N GLY A 83 -11.93 8.60 -1.41
CA GLY A 83 -12.36 9.15 -0.13
C GLY A 83 -11.96 8.29 1.07
N ILE A 84 -10.81 7.61 1.00
CA ILE A 84 -10.28 6.81 2.10
C ILE A 84 -9.48 7.72 3.02
N ASP A 85 -9.79 7.69 4.33
CA ASP A 85 -9.03 8.43 5.33
C ASP A 85 -7.62 7.86 5.46
N ILE A 86 -6.63 8.70 5.26
CA ILE A 86 -5.20 8.37 5.33
C ILE A 86 -4.49 9.13 6.45
N SER A 87 -5.23 9.82 7.32
CA SER A 87 -4.66 10.63 8.42
C SER A 87 -3.83 9.80 9.42
N GLY A 88 -4.17 8.52 9.59
CA GLY A 88 -3.43 7.56 10.41
C GLY A 88 -2.20 6.93 9.72
N VAL A 89 -1.94 7.22 8.45
CA VAL A 89 -0.84 6.62 7.70
C VAL A 89 0.47 7.38 7.95
N ASN A 90 1.53 6.64 8.26
CA ASN A 90 2.87 7.21 8.32
C ASN A 90 3.23 7.87 6.97
N PRO A 91 3.58 9.17 6.91
CA PRO A 91 3.88 9.87 5.66
C PRO A 91 4.96 9.23 4.79
N GLN A 92 5.86 8.42 5.37
CA GLN A 92 6.86 7.65 4.63
C GLN A 92 6.24 6.65 3.64
N ALA A 93 5.00 6.19 3.88
CA ALA A 93 4.28 5.33 2.96
C ALA A 93 4.07 5.96 1.58
N PHE A 94 4.12 7.29 1.50
CA PHE A 94 3.91 8.06 0.28
C PHE A 94 5.21 8.68 -0.25
N ALA A 95 6.33 8.48 0.44
CA ALA A 95 7.61 8.99 0.01
C ALA A 95 8.15 8.17 -1.16
N SER A 96 8.64 8.85 -2.18
CA SER A 96 9.33 8.22 -3.31
C SER A 96 10.61 8.98 -3.65
N PRO A 97 11.67 8.79 -2.84
CA PRO A 97 12.97 9.39 -3.12
C PRO A 97 13.56 8.82 -4.41
N ILE A 98 14.07 9.71 -5.25
CA ILE A 98 14.88 9.37 -6.42
C ILE A 98 16.34 9.52 -6.00
N PHE A 99 17.13 8.46 -6.18
CA PHE A 99 18.53 8.44 -5.77
C PHE A 99 19.47 8.61 -6.97
N GLY A 100 20.56 9.34 -6.76
CA GLY A 100 21.73 9.39 -7.63
C GLY A 100 22.99 9.17 -6.79
N HIS A 101 23.83 8.20 -7.16
CA HIS A 101 25.02 7.81 -6.38
C HIS A 101 24.75 7.54 -4.88
N GLY A 102 23.59 6.96 -4.57
CA GLY A 102 23.17 6.65 -3.19
C GLY A 102 22.63 7.85 -2.39
N GLN A 103 22.60 9.05 -2.97
CA GLN A 103 22.05 10.25 -2.35
C GLN A 103 20.68 10.58 -2.94
N VAL A 104 19.76 11.12 -2.13
CA VAL A 104 18.46 11.59 -2.63
C VAL A 104 18.68 12.84 -3.48
N VAL A 105 18.30 12.79 -4.75
CA VAL A 105 18.45 13.89 -5.71
C VAL A 105 17.11 14.54 -6.08
N ALA A 106 16.00 13.82 -5.91
CA ALA A 106 14.65 14.33 -6.17
C ALA A 106 13.59 13.47 -5.44
N LYS A 107 12.31 13.84 -5.58
CA LYS A 107 11.17 13.03 -5.15
C LYS A 107 10.20 12.89 -6.33
N CYS A 108 9.66 11.68 -6.53
CA CYS A 108 8.56 11.47 -7.46
C CYS A 108 7.27 11.99 -6.82
N GLY A 109 6.60 12.95 -7.46
CA GLY A 109 5.40 13.60 -6.94
C GLY A 109 4.30 13.74 -7.99
N CYS A 110 3.07 13.89 -7.50
CA CYS A 110 1.89 14.38 -8.23
C CYS A 110 1.66 15.84 -7.85
#